data_AF-A0A0I9UTR0-F1
#
_entry.id   AF-A0A0I9UTR0-F1
#
_cell.length_a   1.000
_cell.length_b   1.000
_cell.length_c   1.000
_cell.angle_alpha   90.00
_cell.angle_beta   90.00
_cell.angle_gamma   90.00
#
_symmetry.space_group_name_H-M   'P 1'
#
loop_
_entity.id
_entity.type
_entity.pdbx_description
1 polymer ?
#
loop_
_entity_poly.entity_id
_entity_poly.type
_entity_poly.pdbx_seq_one_letter_code
_entity_poly.pdbx_strand_id
1 'polypeptide(L)'
;MKLSALYQIFLDCAVVTTDSRNCPEGSLFIALKGESFNGNAFAAQALKDGCAYAVVDEAEYAPEDNKHIILVDNCLQTLQQLANYHRRQLGTKVIGITGTNGKTTTKELISAVLAKAHNVLYTEGNLNNHIGVPMTLLRLKAEHDLAVIEMGANHPGEIKFLVHIAEPDYGIITNVGKAHLEGFGSFEGVIRTKGELYDYLREKDDSTVFIHHDNVYLMDIAQGLNLIPYGSENSLYVNGHVTGNSPYLTFEWKAGKDGNLHQVQTQLIGEYNFPNALAAVTIGRFFGVESSKIDEALAGYTPRNNRSQLKKTANNTLIIDAYNANPTSMMAALQNFRNMTVERKMLILGDMRELGAESAAEHHKIVEYLQECSFEKVLLVGELFASTNPPYPTYANAQELIKDLQTEKPQGYTILIKGSNGIKLSTVVEFL
;
A
#
# COMPACT_ATOMS: atom_id res chain seq x y z
N MET A 1 6.06 -34.13 0.96
CA MET A 1 5.40 -34.36 -0.36
C MET A 1 6.14 -33.58 -1.45
N LYS A 2 6.18 -34.03 -2.72
CA LYS A 2 6.75 -33.22 -3.82
C LYS A 2 5.86 -32.02 -4.14
N LEU A 3 6.44 -30.84 -4.39
CA LEU A 3 5.70 -29.60 -4.69
C LEU A 3 4.71 -29.76 -5.86
N SER A 4 5.08 -30.52 -6.90
CA SER A 4 4.21 -30.78 -8.06
C SER A 4 2.94 -31.56 -7.70
N ALA A 5 2.98 -32.42 -6.68
CA ALA A 5 1.80 -33.15 -6.21
C ALA A 5 0.88 -32.24 -5.39
N LEU A 6 1.46 -31.40 -4.52
CA LEU A 6 0.70 -30.37 -3.80
C LEU A 6 0.06 -29.38 -4.78
N TYR A 7 0.74 -29.05 -5.89
CA TYR A 7 0.20 -28.17 -6.90
C TYR A 7 -1.06 -28.74 -7.57
N GLN A 8 -1.14 -30.04 -7.82
CA GLN A 8 -2.38 -30.66 -8.34
C GLN A 8 -3.52 -30.53 -7.34
N ILE A 9 -3.26 -30.78 -6.05
CA ILE A 9 -4.25 -30.59 -4.98
C ILE A 9 -4.72 -29.13 -4.93
N PHE A 10 -3.79 -28.19 -5.03
CA PHE A 10 -4.11 -26.76 -5.08
C PHE A 10 -5.01 -26.41 -6.28
N LEU A 11 -4.79 -26.99 -7.46
CA LEU A 11 -5.62 -26.76 -8.65
C LEU A 11 -7.06 -27.30 -8.49
N ASP A 12 -7.23 -28.35 -7.68
CA ASP A 12 -8.55 -28.91 -7.35
C ASP A 12 -9.28 -28.10 -6.26
N CYS A 13 -8.57 -27.19 -5.57
CA CYS A 13 -9.12 -26.33 -4.54
C CYS A 13 -9.61 -24.99 -5.10
N ALA A 14 -10.67 -24.44 -4.50
CA ALA A 14 -11.25 -23.17 -4.96
C ALA A 14 -10.38 -21.95 -4.61
N VAL A 15 -9.76 -21.95 -3.43
CA VAL A 15 -8.95 -20.85 -2.89
C VAL A 15 -8.01 -21.37 -1.80
N VAL A 16 -6.96 -20.62 -1.48
CA VAL A 16 -6.09 -20.87 -0.34
C VAL A 16 -6.50 -19.96 0.83
N THR A 17 -6.53 -20.51 2.04
CA THR A 17 -6.76 -19.75 3.27
C THR A 17 -5.69 -20.08 4.32
N THR A 18 -5.33 -19.09 5.13
CA THR A 18 -4.45 -19.26 6.30
C THR A 18 -5.15 -18.86 7.59
N ASP A 19 -6.43 -18.50 7.52
CA ASP A 19 -7.24 -18.08 8.67
C ASP A 19 -8.24 -19.18 8.98
N SER A 20 -8.03 -19.90 10.08
CA SER A 20 -8.92 -21.00 10.50
C SER A 20 -10.34 -20.53 10.87
N ARG A 21 -10.57 -19.21 11.01
CA ARG A 21 -11.90 -18.63 11.23
C ARG A 21 -12.65 -18.38 9.92
N ASN A 22 -11.96 -18.49 8.79
CA ASN A 22 -12.52 -18.34 7.45
C ASN A 22 -12.07 -19.52 6.57
N CYS A 23 -12.89 -20.56 6.54
CA CYS A 23 -12.67 -21.79 5.80
C CYS A 23 -13.69 -21.90 4.64
N PRO A 24 -13.48 -21.19 3.50
CA PRO A 24 -14.36 -21.36 2.35
C PRO A 24 -14.46 -22.83 1.93
N GLU A 25 -15.65 -23.25 1.51
CA GLU A 25 -15.88 -24.62 1.05
C GLU A 25 -14.93 -24.98 -0.10
N GLY A 26 -14.28 -26.14 -0.02
CA GLY A 26 -13.33 -26.61 -1.04
C GLY A 26 -11.98 -25.88 -1.03
N SER A 27 -11.66 -25.11 0.01
CA SER A 27 -10.38 -24.39 0.10
C SER A 27 -9.22 -25.26 0.61
N LEU A 28 -7.99 -24.81 0.35
CA LEU A 28 -6.76 -25.35 0.92
C LEU A 28 -6.34 -24.50 2.13
N PHE A 29 -6.39 -25.07 3.32
CA PHE A 29 -5.87 -24.42 4.52
C PHE A 29 -4.35 -24.62 4.63
N ILE A 30 -3.58 -23.56 4.82
CA ILE A 30 -2.14 -23.65 5.13
C ILE A 30 -1.90 -23.17 6.56
N ALA A 31 -1.46 -24.09 7.41
CA ALA A 31 -1.28 -23.88 8.84
C ALA A 31 0.00 -23.08 9.15
N LEU A 32 -0.08 -21.75 9.08
CA LEU A 32 1.04 -20.87 9.44
C LEU A 32 1.24 -20.78 10.96
N LYS A 33 2.49 -20.54 11.37
CA LYS A 33 2.89 -20.31 12.76
C LYS A 33 3.41 -18.88 12.93
N GLY A 34 3.03 -18.25 14.03
CA GLY A 34 3.59 -16.98 14.51
C GLY A 34 4.07 -17.11 15.95
N GLU A 35 4.53 -16.02 16.55
CA GLU A 35 5.09 -16.04 17.92
C GLU A 35 4.10 -16.52 19.00
N SER A 36 2.81 -16.20 18.83
CA SER A 36 1.74 -16.51 19.79
C SER A 36 0.66 -17.45 19.24
N PHE A 37 0.84 -17.98 18.03
CA PHE A 37 -0.18 -18.75 17.32
C PHE A 37 0.44 -19.92 16.54
N ASN A 38 -0.15 -21.11 16.68
CA ASN A 38 0.22 -22.29 15.90
C ASN A 38 -0.99 -22.77 15.08
N GLY A 39 -0.96 -22.53 13.76
CA GLY A 39 -2.02 -22.92 12.84
C GLY A 39 -2.24 -24.43 12.75
N ASN A 40 -1.22 -25.24 13.06
CA ASN A 40 -1.29 -26.70 12.90
C ASN A 40 -2.39 -27.30 13.78
N ALA A 41 -2.58 -26.75 14.99
CA ALA A 41 -3.63 -27.14 15.92
C ALA A 41 -5.06 -26.96 15.38
N PHE A 42 -5.24 -26.14 14.33
CA PHE A 42 -6.54 -25.88 13.72
C PHE A 42 -6.79 -26.69 12.44
N ALA A 43 -5.84 -27.51 11.98
CA ALA A 43 -5.95 -28.23 10.69
C ALA A 43 -7.18 -29.15 10.63
N ALA A 44 -7.40 -29.96 11.67
CA ALA A 44 -8.57 -30.85 11.73
C ALA A 44 -9.89 -30.09 11.81
N GLN A 45 -9.89 -28.90 12.45
CA GLN A 45 -11.08 -28.05 12.54
C GLN A 45 -11.36 -27.36 11.20
N ALA A 46 -10.33 -26.87 10.51
CA ALA A 46 -10.46 -26.24 9.19
C ALA A 46 -11.07 -27.18 8.14
N LEU A 47 -10.73 -28.48 8.19
CA LEU A 47 -11.38 -29.50 7.35
C LEU A 47 -12.87 -29.65 7.66
N LYS A 48 -13.25 -29.67 8.95
CA LYS A 48 -14.65 -29.74 9.37
C LYS A 48 -15.45 -28.50 8.96
N ASP A 49 -14.79 -27.35 8.93
CA ASP A 49 -15.39 -26.06 8.63
C ASP A 49 -15.47 -25.74 7.13
N GLY A 50 -14.94 -26.62 6.26
CA GLY A 50 -15.17 -26.56 4.82
C GLY A 50 -13.92 -26.73 3.94
N CYS A 51 -12.71 -26.70 4.51
CA CYS A 51 -11.49 -26.91 3.72
C CYS A 51 -11.43 -28.34 3.17
N ALA A 52 -11.07 -28.51 1.90
CA ALA A 52 -10.88 -29.84 1.30
C ALA A 52 -9.57 -30.50 1.78
N TYR A 53 -8.56 -29.68 2.03
CA TYR A 53 -7.22 -30.10 2.45
C TYR A 53 -6.63 -29.12 3.46
N ALA A 54 -5.74 -29.62 4.32
CA ALA A 54 -4.94 -28.82 5.23
C ALA A 54 -3.46 -29.16 5.07
N VAL A 55 -2.59 -28.16 4.97
CA VAL A 55 -1.12 -28.32 4.94
C VAL A 55 -0.60 -27.96 6.32
N VAL A 56 0.18 -28.88 6.91
CA VAL A 56 0.76 -28.77 8.26
C VAL A 56 2.25 -29.08 8.22
N ASP A 57 3.00 -28.57 9.20
CA ASP A 57 4.45 -28.79 9.34
C ASP A 57 4.87 -29.43 10.67
N GLU A 58 3.89 -29.97 11.41
CA GLU A 58 4.11 -30.70 12.66
C GLU A 58 3.40 -32.06 12.59
N ALA A 59 4.18 -33.14 12.71
CA ALA A 59 3.70 -34.51 12.48
C ALA A 59 2.56 -34.92 13.44
N GLU A 60 2.51 -34.37 14.65
CA GLU A 60 1.43 -34.66 15.61
C GLU A 60 0.04 -34.21 15.13
N TYR A 61 -0.03 -33.26 14.18
CA TYR A 61 -1.28 -32.79 13.58
C TYR A 61 -1.59 -33.46 12.23
N ALA A 62 -0.74 -34.38 11.75
CA ALA A 62 -0.90 -35.12 10.49
C ALA A 62 -1.03 -36.63 10.75
N PRO A 63 -2.18 -37.12 11.24
CA PRO A 63 -2.35 -38.54 11.52
C PRO A 63 -2.29 -39.35 10.22
N GLU A 64 -1.61 -40.50 10.24
CA GLU A 64 -1.29 -41.29 9.04
C GLU A 64 -2.51 -41.75 8.24
N ASP A 65 -3.67 -41.87 8.89
CA ASP A 65 -4.93 -42.29 8.27
C ASP A 65 -5.70 -41.14 7.59
N ASN A 66 -5.34 -39.87 7.85
CA ASN A 66 -6.02 -38.72 7.26
C ASN A 66 -5.26 -38.13 6.07
N LYS A 67 -5.60 -38.61 4.86
CA LYS A 67 -5.00 -38.15 3.60
C LYS A 67 -5.34 -36.70 3.20
N HIS A 68 -6.29 -36.06 3.89
CA HIS A 68 -6.63 -34.65 3.65
C HIS A 68 -5.72 -33.69 4.43
N ILE A 69 -4.91 -34.21 5.36
CA ILE A 69 -3.88 -33.44 6.05
C ILE A 69 -2.51 -33.80 5.43
N ILE A 70 -1.83 -32.78 4.91
CA ILE A 70 -0.60 -32.93 4.15
C ILE A 70 0.56 -32.41 5.00
N LEU A 71 1.43 -33.32 5.43
CA LEU A 71 2.66 -32.96 6.13
C LEU A 71 3.74 -32.45 5.16
N VAL A 72 4.28 -31.27 5.47
CA VAL A 72 5.42 -30.63 4.79
C VAL A 72 6.49 -30.24 5.81
N ASP A 73 7.67 -29.84 5.34
CA ASP A 73 8.78 -29.49 6.24
C ASP A 73 8.59 -28.10 6.88
N ASN A 74 7.95 -27.17 6.15
CA ASN A 74 7.65 -25.83 6.63
C ASN A 74 6.47 -25.23 5.84
N CYS A 75 5.40 -24.85 6.55
CA CYS A 75 4.18 -24.34 5.91
C CYS A 75 4.40 -23.01 5.17
N LEU A 76 5.16 -22.09 5.76
CA LEU A 76 5.42 -20.77 5.16
C LEU A 76 6.26 -20.89 3.88
N GLN A 77 7.34 -21.67 3.92
CA GLN A 77 8.17 -21.93 2.75
C GLN A 77 7.37 -22.65 1.66
N THR A 78 6.51 -23.59 2.04
CA THR A 78 5.63 -24.30 1.09
C THR A 78 4.65 -23.34 0.43
N LEU A 79 4.01 -22.43 1.17
CA LEU A 79 3.14 -21.38 0.63
C LEU A 79 3.87 -20.52 -0.41
N GLN A 80 5.09 -20.08 -0.09
CA GLN A 80 5.89 -19.23 -0.97
C GLN A 80 6.34 -19.95 -2.23
N GLN A 81 6.78 -21.20 -2.10
CA GLN A 81 7.18 -22.06 -3.23
C GLN A 81 5.99 -22.39 -4.12
N LEU A 82 4.83 -22.70 -3.54
CA LEU A 82 3.60 -22.99 -4.29
C LEU A 82 3.15 -21.76 -5.08
N ALA A 83 3.20 -20.57 -4.49
CA ALA A 83 2.87 -19.32 -5.16
C ALA A 83 3.80 -19.01 -6.35
N ASN A 84 5.12 -19.11 -6.15
CA ASN A 84 6.11 -18.95 -7.22
C ASN A 84 5.89 -19.97 -8.34
N TYR A 85 5.67 -21.24 -7.98
CA TYR A 85 5.41 -22.30 -8.94
C TYR A 85 4.15 -22.03 -9.76
N HIS A 86 3.04 -21.67 -9.09
CA HIS A 86 1.76 -21.39 -9.72
C HIS A 86 1.85 -20.25 -10.75
N ARG A 87 2.44 -19.11 -10.39
CA ARG A 87 2.52 -17.99 -11.34
C ARG A 87 3.42 -18.29 -12.55
N ARG A 88 4.47 -19.12 -12.38
CA ARG A 88 5.31 -19.58 -13.49
C ARG A 88 4.56 -20.47 -14.48
N GLN A 89 3.53 -21.22 -14.02
CA GLN A 89 2.70 -22.02 -14.93
C GLN A 89 1.80 -21.14 -15.80
N LEU A 90 1.35 -19.99 -15.31
CA LEU A 90 0.40 -19.13 -16.02
C LEU A 90 1.08 -18.14 -16.96
N GLY A 91 2.31 -17.72 -16.67
CA GLY A 91 3.05 -16.78 -17.52
C GLY A 91 2.46 -15.36 -17.55
N THR A 92 1.51 -15.05 -16.66
CA THR A 92 0.93 -13.71 -16.46
C THR A 92 2.04 -12.68 -16.20
N LYS A 93 1.95 -11.51 -16.84
CA LYS A 93 2.95 -10.46 -16.67
C LYS A 93 2.76 -9.72 -15.35
N VAL A 94 3.85 -9.51 -14.62
CA VAL A 94 3.80 -8.97 -13.24
C VAL A 94 4.41 -7.57 -13.17
N ILE A 95 3.67 -6.62 -12.62
CA ILE A 95 4.10 -5.27 -12.26
C ILE A 95 4.36 -5.24 -10.75
N GLY A 96 5.63 -5.17 -10.35
CA GLY A 96 6.05 -5.01 -8.96
C GLY A 96 6.01 -3.55 -8.52
N ILE A 97 5.37 -3.26 -7.39
CA ILE A 97 5.25 -1.92 -6.82
C ILE A 97 5.90 -1.88 -5.44
N THR A 98 6.86 -0.98 -5.24
CA THR A 98 7.34 -0.64 -3.89
C THR A 98 7.51 0.88 -3.73
N GLY A 99 8.05 1.32 -2.60
CA GLY A 99 8.27 2.72 -2.25
C GLY A 99 7.95 3.03 -0.79
N THR A 100 8.25 4.24 -0.34
CA THR A 100 7.97 4.68 1.02
C THR A 100 6.46 4.97 1.17
N ASN A 101 5.93 5.88 0.37
CA ASN A 101 4.54 6.35 0.40
C ASN A 101 3.81 6.10 -0.92
N GLY A 102 2.48 6.08 -0.90
CA GLY A 102 1.69 6.02 -2.14
C GLY A 102 1.62 4.65 -2.83
N LYS A 103 2.25 3.59 -2.29
CA LYS A 103 2.20 2.22 -2.84
C LYS A 103 0.77 1.75 -3.12
N THR A 104 -0.06 1.70 -2.07
CA THR A 104 -1.44 1.23 -2.16
C THR A 104 -2.30 2.09 -3.08
N THR A 105 -2.16 3.42 -3.00
CA THR A 105 -2.87 4.35 -3.89
C THR A 105 -2.47 4.14 -5.36
N THR A 106 -1.17 4.06 -5.63
CA THR A 106 -0.63 3.83 -6.99
C THR A 106 -1.09 2.49 -7.54
N LYS A 107 -1.00 1.43 -6.74
CA LYS A 107 -1.53 0.10 -7.08
C LYS A 107 -3.01 0.16 -7.45
N GLU A 108 -3.83 0.80 -6.63
CA GLU A 108 -5.28 0.89 -6.88
C GLU A 108 -5.61 1.72 -8.14
N LEU A 109 -4.90 2.82 -8.38
CA LEU A 109 -5.07 3.63 -9.58
C LEU A 109 -4.61 2.88 -10.85
N ILE A 110 -3.45 2.22 -10.81
CA ILE A 110 -2.95 1.37 -11.90
C ILE A 110 -3.96 0.26 -12.20
N SER A 111 -4.45 -0.41 -11.16
CA SER A 111 -5.40 -1.53 -11.33
C SER A 111 -6.73 -1.05 -11.92
N ALA A 112 -7.25 0.11 -11.46
CA ALA A 112 -8.47 0.70 -12.00
C ALA A 112 -8.33 1.11 -13.48
N VAL A 113 -7.17 1.65 -13.85
CA VAL A 113 -6.86 2.02 -15.24
C VAL A 113 -6.71 0.78 -16.12
N LEU A 114 -5.90 -0.20 -15.72
CA LEU A 114 -5.64 -1.39 -16.51
C LEU A 114 -6.89 -2.26 -16.68
N ALA A 115 -7.77 -2.32 -15.67
CA ALA A 115 -9.05 -3.03 -15.74
C ALA A 115 -10.01 -2.51 -16.82
N LYS A 116 -9.75 -1.34 -17.43
CA LYS A 116 -10.52 -0.83 -18.56
C LYS A 116 -10.24 -1.56 -19.89
N ALA A 117 -9.17 -2.34 -19.96
CA ALA A 117 -8.77 -3.06 -21.18
C ALA A 117 -8.22 -4.48 -20.93
N HIS A 118 -7.86 -4.83 -19.70
CA HIS A 118 -7.19 -6.08 -19.35
C HIS A 118 -7.88 -6.78 -18.18
N ASN A 119 -7.71 -8.09 -18.05
CA ASN A 119 -8.05 -8.83 -16.84
C ASN A 119 -6.88 -8.74 -15.85
N VAL A 120 -7.10 -8.05 -14.74
CA VAL A 120 -6.02 -7.67 -13.82
C VAL A 120 -6.24 -8.27 -12.44
N LEU A 121 -5.26 -9.04 -11.97
CA LEU A 121 -5.13 -9.34 -10.54
C LEU A 121 -4.33 -8.23 -9.85
N TYR A 122 -4.66 -7.87 -8.61
CA TYR A 122 -3.84 -6.97 -7.83
C TYR A 122 -3.86 -7.30 -6.34
N THR A 123 -2.84 -6.85 -5.61
CA THR A 123 -2.76 -7.03 -4.15
C THR A 123 -3.94 -6.37 -3.44
N GLU A 124 -4.70 -7.13 -2.66
CA GLU A 124 -5.78 -6.57 -1.85
C GLU A 124 -5.28 -6.07 -0.48
N GLY A 125 -5.86 -4.95 -0.03
CA GLY A 125 -5.48 -4.32 1.22
C GLY A 125 -3.96 -4.08 1.30
N ASN A 126 -3.35 -4.65 2.34
CA ASN A 126 -1.92 -4.58 2.64
C ASN A 126 -1.25 -5.97 2.64
N LEU A 127 -1.74 -6.90 1.79
CA LEU A 127 -1.13 -8.22 1.59
C LEU A 127 0.18 -8.12 0.81
N ASN A 128 1.15 -7.37 1.34
CA ASN A 128 2.36 -6.95 0.65
C ASN A 128 3.65 -7.48 1.29
N ASN A 129 3.55 -8.45 2.21
CA ASN A 129 4.69 -9.06 2.92
C ASN A 129 4.94 -10.52 2.49
N HIS A 130 5.80 -11.23 3.22
CA HIS A 130 6.24 -12.60 2.95
C HIS A 130 5.12 -13.67 3.02
N ILE A 131 3.92 -13.31 3.49
CA ILE A 131 2.71 -14.13 3.45
C ILE A 131 1.73 -13.58 2.40
N GLY A 132 1.48 -12.27 2.42
CA GLY A 132 0.48 -11.61 1.58
C GLY A 132 0.77 -11.67 0.08
N VAL A 133 2.04 -11.54 -0.33
CA VAL A 133 2.43 -11.67 -1.73
C VAL A 133 2.15 -13.09 -2.26
N PRO A 134 2.58 -14.17 -1.60
CA PRO A 134 2.17 -15.53 -1.96
C PRO A 134 0.65 -15.71 -2.05
N MET A 135 -0.11 -15.21 -1.07
CA MET A 135 -1.57 -15.32 -1.06
C MET A 135 -2.22 -14.58 -2.24
N THR A 136 -1.65 -13.44 -2.64
CA THR A 136 -2.10 -12.73 -3.86
C THR A 136 -1.82 -13.58 -5.09
N LEU A 137 -0.59 -14.06 -5.26
CA LEU A 137 -0.18 -14.84 -6.45
C LEU A 137 -0.99 -16.14 -6.62
N LEU A 138 -1.38 -16.80 -5.53
CA LEU A 138 -2.21 -18.02 -5.58
C LEU A 138 -3.65 -17.78 -6.04
N ARG A 139 -4.06 -16.51 -6.22
CA ARG A 139 -5.33 -16.14 -6.86
C ARG A 139 -5.23 -15.91 -8.35
N LEU A 140 -4.03 -16.05 -8.93
CA LEU A 140 -3.88 -15.98 -10.37
C LEU A 140 -4.71 -17.07 -11.06
N LYS A 141 -5.11 -16.77 -12.29
CA LYS A 141 -5.95 -17.59 -13.14
C LYS A 141 -5.49 -17.38 -14.57
N ALA A 142 -5.78 -18.33 -15.45
CA ALA A 142 -5.38 -18.26 -16.86
C ALA A 142 -5.98 -17.06 -17.62
N GLU A 143 -7.08 -16.48 -17.12
CA GLU A 143 -7.72 -15.30 -17.70
C GLU A 143 -7.00 -13.99 -17.38
N HIS A 144 -6.12 -13.95 -16.37
CA HIS A 144 -5.41 -12.73 -15.98
C HIS A 144 -4.23 -12.46 -16.91
N ASP A 145 -4.27 -11.33 -17.60
CA ASP A 145 -3.21 -10.86 -18.50
C ASP A 145 -2.08 -10.18 -17.71
N LEU A 146 -2.46 -9.45 -16.65
CA LEU A 146 -1.57 -8.64 -15.83
C LEU A 146 -1.81 -8.88 -14.34
N ALA A 147 -0.74 -8.75 -13.55
CA ALA A 147 -0.81 -8.76 -12.10
C ALA A 147 -0.06 -7.57 -11.48
N VAL A 148 -0.71 -6.80 -10.61
CA VAL A 148 -0.12 -5.65 -9.91
C VAL A 148 0.17 -6.01 -8.46
N ILE A 149 1.44 -6.29 -8.15
CA ILE A 149 1.87 -6.85 -6.87
C ILE A 149 2.57 -5.78 -6.02
N GLU A 150 1.92 -5.38 -4.94
CA GLU A 150 2.48 -4.45 -3.95
C GLU A 150 3.45 -5.17 -3.02
N MET A 151 4.64 -4.60 -2.81
CA MET A 151 5.71 -5.15 -1.97
C MET A 151 6.10 -4.13 -0.89
N GLY A 152 5.79 -4.50 0.35
CA GLY A 152 6.15 -3.77 1.57
C GLY A 152 7.47 -4.29 2.13
N ALA A 153 8.20 -3.40 2.79
CA ALA A 153 9.37 -3.77 3.57
C ALA A 153 9.56 -2.77 4.70
N ASN A 154 10.04 -3.29 5.82
CA ASN A 154 10.47 -2.62 7.04
C ASN A 154 11.96 -2.88 7.33
N HIS A 155 12.55 -3.94 6.76
CA HIS A 155 13.97 -4.30 6.92
C HIS A 155 14.67 -4.54 5.58
N PRO A 156 16.00 -4.35 5.50
CA PRO A 156 16.80 -4.72 4.34
C PRO A 156 16.64 -6.20 3.94
N GLY A 157 16.63 -6.48 2.64
CA GLY A 157 16.49 -7.82 2.08
C GLY A 157 15.04 -8.31 1.91
N GLU A 158 14.05 -7.63 2.49
CA GLU A 158 12.64 -8.03 2.36
C GLU A 158 12.11 -7.81 0.94
N ILE A 159 12.44 -6.71 0.26
CA ILE A 159 12.02 -6.50 -1.13
C ILE A 159 12.71 -7.53 -2.03
N LYS A 160 14.01 -7.75 -1.85
CA LYS A 160 14.78 -8.80 -2.52
C LYS A 160 14.10 -10.16 -2.35
N PHE A 161 13.64 -10.50 -1.15
CA PHE A 161 12.91 -11.74 -0.93
C PHE A 161 11.59 -11.80 -1.72
N LEU A 162 10.79 -10.73 -1.68
CA LEU A 162 9.49 -10.69 -2.35
C LEU A 162 9.58 -10.73 -3.88
N VAL A 163 10.57 -10.08 -4.49
CA VAL A 163 10.76 -10.13 -5.95
C VAL A 163 11.17 -11.52 -6.43
N HIS A 164 11.84 -12.34 -5.62
CA HIS A 164 12.11 -13.74 -5.97
C HIS A 164 10.87 -14.63 -5.87
N ILE A 165 9.87 -14.24 -5.08
CA ILE A 165 8.57 -14.92 -5.07
C ILE A 165 7.76 -14.50 -6.30
N ALA A 166 7.68 -13.19 -6.58
CA ALA A 166 6.80 -12.62 -7.61
C ALA A 166 7.39 -12.58 -9.03
N GLU A 167 8.72 -12.61 -9.18
CA GLU A 167 9.49 -12.41 -10.42
C GLU A 167 8.88 -11.35 -11.36
N PRO A 168 8.78 -10.08 -10.92
CA PRO A 168 8.20 -9.02 -11.73
C PRO A 168 8.87 -8.88 -13.10
N ASP A 169 8.08 -8.57 -14.13
CA ASP A 169 8.56 -8.15 -15.45
C ASP A 169 8.71 -6.63 -15.53
N TYR A 170 7.85 -5.93 -14.80
CA TYR A 170 7.80 -4.48 -14.73
C TYR A 170 7.97 -4.01 -13.29
N GLY A 171 8.56 -2.83 -13.10
CA GLY A 171 8.78 -2.26 -11.77
C GLY A 171 8.43 -0.79 -11.67
N ILE A 172 7.95 -0.40 -10.49
CA ILE A 172 7.81 0.99 -10.10
C ILE A 172 8.14 1.15 -8.61
N ILE A 173 8.99 2.14 -8.32
CA ILE A 173 9.18 2.66 -6.97
C ILE A 173 8.43 4.00 -6.90
N THR A 174 7.36 4.08 -6.11
CA THR A 174 6.48 5.26 -6.09
C THR A 174 7.17 6.54 -5.59
N ASN A 175 8.00 6.40 -4.57
CA ASN A 175 8.91 7.43 -4.03
C ASN A 175 9.81 6.80 -2.97
N VAL A 176 10.82 7.57 -2.57
CA VAL A 176 11.62 7.34 -1.37
C VAL A 176 11.45 8.52 -0.42
N GLY A 177 11.25 8.22 0.87
CA GLY A 177 11.03 9.17 1.94
C GLY A 177 11.38 8.54 3.29
N LYS A 178 11.32 9.33 4.37
CA LYS A 178 11.66 8.89 5.73
C LYS A 178 10.53 8.05 6.32
N ALA A 179 10.60 6.72 6.26
CA ALA A 179 9.70 5.82 6.98
C ALA A 179 10.44 4.54 7.38
N HIS A 180 10.00 3.89 8.48
CA HIS A 180 10.62 2.69 9.03
C HIS A 180 12.14 2.86 9.28
N LEU A 181 12.57 4.05 9.69
CA LEU A 181 13.99 4.38 9.88
C LEU A 181 14.65 3.46 10.92
N GLU A 182 13.89 2.98 11.89
CA GLU A 182 14.36 2.01 12.88
C GLU A 182 14.81 0.69 12.24
N GLY A 183 13.99 0.14 11.34
CA GLY A 183 14.29 -1.13 10.67
C GLY A 183 15.30 -0.99 9.53
N PHE A 184 15.34 0.15 8.86
CA PHE A 184 16.29 0.43 7.76
C PHE A 184 17.63 1.04 8.21
N GLY A 185 17.72 1.53 9.45
CA GLY A 185 18.88 2.20 10.01
C GLY A 185 19.08 3.66 9.55
N SER A 186 18.83 3.97 8.28
CA SER A 186 18.96 5.34 7.74
C SER A 186 18.10 5.58 6.50
N PHE A 187 18.04 6.82 6.03
CA PHE A 187 17.37 7.17 4.78
C PHE A 187 18.03 6.50 3.56
N GLU A 188 19.36 6.38 3.54
CA GLU A 188 20.11 5.63 2.54
C GLU A 188 19.77 4.13 2.61
N GLY A 189 19.54 3.60 3.82
CA GLY A 189 19.02 2.25 4.02
C GLY A 189 17.64 2.05 3.39
N VAL A 190 16.76 3.06 3.46
CA VAL A 190 15.46 3.06 2.76
C VAL A 190 15.67 2.99 1.25
N ILE A 191 16.50 3.88 0.70
CA ILE A 191 16.79 3.93 -0.74
C ILE A 191 17.34 2.58 -1.23
N ARG A 192 18.36 2.05 -0.56
CA ARG A 192 18.97 0.76 -0.90
C ARG A 192 17.93 -0.37 -0.87
N THR A 193 17.11 -0.44 0.18
CA THR A 193 16.13 -1.53 0.30
C THR A 193 15.03 -1.43 -0.76
N LYS A 194 14.54 -0.24 -1.09
CA LYS A 194 13.57 -0.10 -2.20
C LYS A 194 14.22 -0.38 -3.55
N GLY A 195 15.49 -0.03 -3.72
CA GLY A 195 16.31 -0.32 -4.89
C GLY A 195 16.48 -1.81 -5.19
N GLU A 196 16.26 -2.70 -4.22
CA GLU A 196 16.31 -4.16 -4.44
C GLU A 196 15.33 -4.62 -5.54
N LEU A 197 14.22 -3.90 -5.77
CA LEU A 197 13.34 -4.15 -6.92
C LEU A 197 14.05 -3.87 -8.25
N TYR A 198 14.75 -2.75 -8.34
CA TYR A 198 15.51 -2.37 -9.54
C TYR A 198 16.72 -3.28 -9.74
N ASP A 199 17.38 -3.71 -8.66
CA ASP A 199 18.47 -4.67 -8.74
C ASP A 199 18.02 -5.98 -9.39
N TYR A 200 16.87 -6.51 -8.95
CA TYR A 200 16.30 -7.70 -9.56
C TYR A 200 15.94 -7.50 -11.05
N LEU A 201 15.33 -6.37 -11.40
CA LEU A 201 14.93 -6.11 -12.79
C LEU A 201 16.12 -5.88 -13.71
N ARG A 202 17.23 -5.33 -13.21
CA ARG A 202 18.47 -5.14 -13.98
C ARG A 202 19.08 -6.47 -14.44
N GLU A 203 18.87 -7.54 -13.67
CA GLU A 203 19.34 -8.87 -14.00
C GLU A 203 18.43 -9.62 -14.99
N LYS A 204 17.25 -9.06 -15.31
CA LYS A 204 16.24 -9.69 -16.14
C LYS A 204 16.23 -9.09 -17.55
N ASP A 205 16.28 -9.97 -18.56
CA ASP A 205 16.13 -9.57 -19.95
C ASP A 205 14.74 -8.94 -20.19
N ASP A 206 14.68 -7.89 -21.01
CA ASP A 206 13.46 -7.18 -21.40
C ASP A 206 12.60 -6.65 -20.25
N SER A 207 13.19 -6.43 -19.07
CA SER A 207 12.49 -5.76 -17.97
C SER A 207 12.25 -4.29 -18.28
N THR A 208 11.22 -3.70 -17.66
CA THR A 208 10.89 -2.27 -17.86
C THR A 208 10.54 -1.60 -16.54
N VAL A 209 11.07 -0.39 -16.33
CA VAL A 209 10.83 0.40 -15.12
C VAL A 209 10.06 1.66 -15.46
N PHE A 210 8.94 1.86 -14.76
CA PHE A 210 8.20 3.12 -14.77
C PHE A 210 8.77 4.02 -13.67
N ILE A 211 9.24 5.21 -14.06
CA ILE A 211 10.02 6.05 -13.15
C ILE A 211 9.53 7.49 -13.11
N HIS A 212 9.36 8.00 -11.87
CA HIS A 212 9.09 9.41 -11.64
C HIS A 212 10.37 10.22 -11.84
N HIS A 213 10.49 10.85 -13.01
CA HIS A 213 11.67 11.60 -13.45
C HIS A 213 12.03 12.75 -12.51
N ASP A 214 11.03 13.39 -11.90
CA ASP A 214 11.22 14.54 -11.02
C ASP A 214 11.76 14.12 -9.63
N ASN A 215 11.89 12.81 -9.35
CA ASN A 215 12.50 12.30 -8.13
C ASN A 215 13.96 11.91 -8.36
N VAL A 216 14.87 12.81 -7.96
CA VAL A 216 16.33 12.63 -8.11
C VAL A 216 16.83 11.30 -7.53
N TYR A 217 16.34 10.89 -6.36
CA TYR A 217 16.78 9.67 -5.72
C TYR A 217 16.41 8.42 -6.51
N LEU A 218 15.27 8.43 -7.20
CA LEU A 218 14.88 7.32 -8.07
C LEU A 218 15.74 7.28 -9.32
N MET A 219 16.04 8.45 -9.89
CA MET A 219 16.91 8.55 -11.07
C MET A 219 18.34 8.07 -10.76
N ASP A 220 18.86 8.37 -9.57
CA ASP A 220 20.21 7.96 -9.15
C ASP A 220 20.37 6.43 -9.09
N ILE A 221 19.32 5.69 -8.68
CA ILE A 221 19.35 4.23 -8.56
C ILE A 221 18.88 3.49 -9.83
N ALA A 222 18.48 4.22 -10.88
CA ALA A 222 17.87 3.66 -12.08
C ALA A 222 18.86 3.35 -13.21
N GLN A 223 20.17 3.56 -13.00
CA GLN A 223 21.20 3.33 -14.00
C GLN A 223 21.18 1.88 -14.54
N GLY A 224 21.31 1.75 -15.87
CA GLY A 224 21.35 0.45 -16.56
C GLY A 224 19.99 -0.24 -16.75
N LEU A 225 18.88 0.43 -16.42
CA LEU A 225 17.52 -0.10 -16.62
C LEU A 225 16.89 0.48 -17.89
N ASN A 226 15.92 -0.25 -18.46
CA ASN A 226 15.04 0.27 -19.49
C ASN A 226 13.92 1.09 -18.85
N LEU A 227 13.89 2.40 -19.13
CA LEU A 227 13.05 3.35 -18.41
C LEU A 227 11.89 3.87 -19.28
N ILE A 228 10.69 3.90 -18.69
CA ILE A 228 9.53 4.65 -19.18
C ILE A 228 9.28 5.81 -18.19
N PRO A 229 9.84 7.00 -18.47
CA PRO A 229 9.81 8.09 -17.51
C PRO A 229 8.51 8.88 -17.57
N TYR A 230 8.09 9.39 -16.41
CA TYR A 230 6.97 10.31 -16.27
C TYR A 230 7.29 11.44 -15.29
N GLY A 231 6.69 12.60 -15.47
CA GLY A 231 6.97 13.78 -14.63
C GLY A 231 6.48 15.09 -15.22
N SER A 232 7.10 16.19 -14.82
CA SER A 232 6.74 17.53 -15.30
C SER A 232 7.43 17.94 -16.60
N GLU A 233 8.54 17.27 -16.97
CA GLU A 233 9.27 17.61 -18.20
C GLU A 233 8.48 17.24 -19.46
N ASN A 234 8.35 18.21 -20.36
CA ASN A 234 7.52 18.13 -21.57
C ASN A 234 7.91 17.02 -22.58
N SER A 235 9.13 16.50 -22.51
CA SER A 235 9.68 15.51 -23.45
C SER A 235 9.42 14.05 -23.02
N LEU A 236 8.99 13.83 -21.77
CA LEU A 236 8.84 12.50 -21.18
C LEU A 236 7.72 11.69 -21.84
N TYR A 237 7.78 10.36 -21.69
CA TYR A 237 6.78 9.43 -22.24
C TYR A 237 5.36 9.84 -21.86
N VAL A 238 5.16 10.21 -20.60
CA VAL A 238 3.98 10.94 -20.13
C VAL A 238 4.44 12.12 -19.30
N ASN A 239 3.83 13.28 -19.53
CA ASN A 239 4.09 14.47 -18.73
C ASN A 239 2.80 15.16 -18.33
N GLY A 240 2.86 15.93 -17.24
CA GLY A 240 1.69 16.62 -16.72
C GLY A 240 2.01 17.63 -15.63
N HIS A 241 0.97 18.33 -15.19
CA HIS A 241 1.06 19.26 -14.07
C HIS A 241 -0.28 19.39 -13.36
N VAL A 242 -0.24 19.80 -12.09
CA VAL A 242 -1.44 20.07 -11.29
C VAL A 242 -2.10 21.36 -11.78
N THR A 243 -3.42 21.33 -11.98
CA THR A 243 -4.22 22.50 -12.38
C THR A 243 -5.23 22.91 -11.31
N GLY A 244 -5.45 22.09 -10.28
CA GLY A 244 -6.33 22.42 -9.17
C GLY A 244 -6.24 21.42 -8.02
N ASN A 245 -6.53 21.88 -6.81
CA ASN A 245 -6.44 21.06 -5.60
C ASN A 245 -7.35 21.64 -4.49
N SER A 246 -8.66 21.72 -4.77
CA SER A 246 -9.64 22.18 -3.78
C SER A 246 -11.06 21.69 -4.07
N PRO A 247 -11.59 20.70 -3.32
CA PRO A 247 -10.87 19.83 -2.39
C PRO A 247 -10.06 18.75 -3.11
N TYR A 248 -10.45 18.39 -4.34
CA TYR A 248 -9.86 17.27 -5.07
C TYR A 248 -8.75 17.71 -6.01
N LEU A 249 -7.79 16.80 -6.20
CA LEU A 249 -6.73 16.91 -7.20
C LEU A 249 -7.33 16.91 -8.60
N THR A 250 -7.01 17.97 -9.34
CA THR A 250 -7.24 18.13 -10.78
C THR A 250 -5.87 18.35 -11.44
N PHE A 251 -5.62 17.63 -12.53
CA PHE A 251 -4.35 17.74 -13.24
C PHE A 251 -4.56 17.57 -14.73
N GLU A 252 -3.57 18.02 -15.49
CA GLU A 252 -3.47 17.78 -16.92
C GLU A 252 -2.31 16.86 -17.23
N TRP A 253 -2.46 16.05 -18.29
CA TRP A 253 -1.40 15.18 -18.78
C TRP A 253 -1.42 15.07 -20.31
N LYS A 254 -0.30 14.66 -20.89
CA LYS A 254 -0.17 14.29 -22.30
C LYS A 254 0.88 13.20 -22.51
N ALA A 255 0.80 12.50 -23.64
CA ALA A 255 1.77 11.50 -24.05
C ALA A 255 2.84 12.12 -24.95
N GLY A 256 4.09 12.18 -24.47
CA GLY A 256 5.18 12.84 -25.19
C GLY A 256 4.98 14.34 -25.37
N LYS A 257 5.82 14.93 -26.22
CA LYS A 257 5.82 16.36 -26.51
C LYS A 257 4.56 16.82 -27.25
N ASP A 258 4.17 16.05 -28.26
CA ASP A 258 3.14 16.42 -29.26
C ASP A 258 1.80 15.71 -29.01
N GLY A 259 1.64 15.04 -27.86
CA GLY A 259 0.38 14.40 -27.48
C GLY A 259 -0.72 15.41 -27.16
N ASN A 260 -1.96 14.97 -27.33
CA ASN A 260 -3.13 15.75 -26.91
C ASN A 260 -3.13 15.98 -25.41
N LEU A 261 -3.62 17.15 -24.99
CA LEU A 261 -3.79 17.51 -23.60
C LEU A 261 -5.08 16.89 -23.06
N HIS A 262 -4.97 16.20 -21.93
CA HIS A 262 -6.07 15.58 -21.21
C HIS A 262 -6.20 16.23 -19.83
N GLN A 263 -7.41 16.52 -19.39
CA GLN A 263 -7.68 17.06 -18.06
C GLN A 263 -8.46 16.02 -17.24
N VAL A 264 -7.98 15.74 -16.03
CA VAL A 264 -8.56 14.76 -15.13
C VAL A 264 -8.89 15.41 -13.80
N GLN A 265 -10.15 15.32 -13.40
CA GLN A 265 -10.61 15.66 -12.06
C GLN A 265 -10.80 14.36 -11.26
N THR A 266 -9.94 14.14 -10.27
CA THR A 266 -9.98 12.93 -9.43
C THR A 266 -10.92 13.10 -8.25
N GLN A 267 -11.07 12.04 -7.44
CA GLN A 267 -11.65 12.11 -6.10
C GLN A 267 -10.58 11.95 -5.01
N LEU A 268 -9.32 12.18 -5.35
CA LEU A 268 -8.18 12.13 -4.42
C LEU A 268 -7.96 13.51 -3.80
N ILE A 269 -7.67 13.56 -2.51
CA ILE A 269 -7.25 14.79 -1.83
C ILE A 269 -5.72 14.91 -1.89
N GLY A 270 -5.25 16.11 -2.25
CA GLY A 270 -3.86 16.50 -2.12
C GLY A 270 -2.96 16.23 -3.32
N GLU A 271 -2.13 17.24 -3.64
CA GLU A 271 -1.22 17.24 -4.79
C GLU A 271 -0.13 16.18 -4.71
N TYR A 272 0.19 15.69 -3.51
CA TYR A 272 1.11 14.57 -3.32
C TYR A 272 0.60 13.26 -3.96
N ASN A 273 -0.68 13.19 -4.38
CA ASN A 273 -1.21 12.08 -5.17
C ASN A 273 -1.00 12.26 -6.69
N PHE A 274 -0.56 13.42 -7.16
CA PHE A 274 -0.31 13.66 -8.59
C PHE A 274 0.69 12.67 -9.19
N PRO A 275 1.87 12.40 -8.57
CA PRO A 275 2.79 11.39 -9.10
C PRO A 275 2.19 9.98 -9.13
N ASN A 276 1.30 9.64 -8.19
CA ASN A 276 0.61 8.33 -8.17
C ASN A 276 -0.38 8.21 -9.34
N ALA A 277 -1.12 9.29 -9.64
CA ALA A 277 -2.03 9.34 -10.78
C ALA A 277 -1.28 9.33 -12.11
N LEU A 278 -0.20 10.11 -12.24
CA LEU A 278 0.62 10.15 -13.44
C LEU A 278 1.32 8.81 -13.71
N ALA A 279 1.72 8.07 -12.67
CA ALA A 279 2.20 6.69 -12.79
C ALA A 279 1.13 5.76 -13.40
N ALA A 280 -0.12 5.86 -12.93
CA ALA A 280 -1.23 5.06 -13.47
C ALA A 280 -1.55 5.42 -14.94
N VAL A 281 -1.50 6.70 -15.32
CA VAL A 281 -1.59 7.14 -16.71
C VAL A 281 -0.48 6.50 -17.54
N THR A 282 0.76 6.59 -17.08
CA THR A 282 1.96 6.08 -17.77
C THR A 282 1.86 4.59 -18.05
N ILE A 283 1.50 3.82 -17.02
CA ILE A 283 1.36 2.37 -17.10
C ILE A 283 0.17 1.98 -17.97
N GLY A 284 -0.98 2.65 -17.81
CA GLY A 284 -2.15 2.44 -18.67
C GLY A 284 -1.82 2.66 -20.15
N ARG A 285 -1.14 3.76 -20.47
CA ARG A 285 -0.68 4.06 -21.83
C ARG A 285 0.27 3.01 -22.37
N PHE A 286 1.25 2.59 -21.57
CA PHE A 286 2.21 1.55 -21.95
C PHE A 286 1.52 0.22 -22.31
N PHE A 287 0.51 -0.17 -21.54
CA PHE A 287 -0.30 -1.36 -21.83
C PHE A 287 -1.48 -1.11 -22.78
N GLY A 288 -1.48 0.01 -23.53
CA GLY A 288 -2.44 0.25 -24.60
C GLY A 288 -3.87 0.61 -24.15
N VAL A 289 -4.06 1.06 -22.90
CA VAL A 289 -5.35 1.61 -22.47
C VAL A 289 -5.59 2.95 -23.17
N GLU A 290 -6.76 3.11 -23.78
CA GLU A 290 -7.16 4.35 -24.45
C GLU A 290 -7.19 5.53 -23.48
N SER A 291 -6.71 6.71 -23.91
CA SER A 291 -6.57 7.88 -23.03
C SER A 291 -7.90 8.28 -22.37
N SER A 292 -9.03 8.22 -23.08
CA SER A 292 -10.35 8.52 -22.52
C SER A 292 -10.75 7.55 -21.41
N LYS A 293 -10.40 6.27 -21.53
CA LYS A 293 -10.65 5.24 -20.50
C LYS A 293 -9.74 5.44 -19.28
N ILE A 294 -8.51 5.90 -19.49
CA ILE A 294 -7.60 6.31 -18.41
C ILE A 294 -8.23 7.46 -17.61
N ASP A 295 -8.66 8.52 -18.31
CA ASP A 295 -9.29 9.69 -17.70
C ASP A 295 -10.54 9.28 -16.90
N GLU A 296 -11.41 8.45 -17.49
CA GLU A 296 -12.62 7.92 -16.86
C GLU A 296 -12.30 7.09 -15.60
N ALA A 297 -11.29 6.21 -15.65
CA ALA A 297 -10.90 5.38 -14.53
C ALA A 297 -10.39 6.20 -13.33
N LEU A 298 -9.56 7.22 -13.60
CA LEU A 298 -8.99 8.08 -12.58
C LEU A 298 -10.03 9.04 -11.96
N ALA A 299 -10.97 9.55 -12.77
CA ALA A 299 -12.07 10.35 -12.29
C ALA A 299 -13.09 9.53 -11.47
N GLY A 300 -13.30 8.26 -11.85
CA GLY A 300 -14.23 7.35 -11.20
C GLY A 300 -13.70 6.67 -9.92
N TYR A 301 -12.39 6.67 -9.69
CA TYR A 301 -11.80 6.03 -8.51
C TYR A 301 -12.08 6.85 -7.24
N THR A 302 -12.69 6.19 -6.24
CA THR A 302 -12.92 6.74 -4.90
C THR A 302 -12.12 5.94 -3.86
N PRO A 303 -11.19 6.56 -3.10
CA PRO A 303 -10.47 5.86 -2.05
C PRO A 303 -11.41 5.43 -0.90
N ARG A 304 -11.28 4.17 -0.46
CA ARG A 304 -12.08 3.57 0.63
C ARG A 304 -11.25 2.98 1.78
N ASN A 305 -9.94 3.21 1.75
CA ASN A 305 -8.94 2.54 2.59
C ASN A 305 -8.33 3.47 3.66
N ASN A 306 -9.05 4.52 4.07
CA ASN A 306 -8.57 5.56 5.00
C ASN A 306 -7.29 6.27 4.55
N ARG A 307 -7.10 6.42 3.22
CA ARG A 307 -5.98 7.15 2.62
C ARG A 307 -6.51 8.30 1.76
N SER A 308 -6.21 9.53 2.16
CA SER A 308 -6.64 10.75 1.42
C SER A 308 -8.14 10.78 1.09
N GLN A 309 -8.98 10.25 1.98
CA GLN A 309 -10.41 10.10 1.76
C GLN A 309 -11.18 11.31 2.28
N LEU A 310 -12.01 11.93 1.43
CA LEU A 310 -12.94 12.96 1.85
C LEU A 310 -14.27 12.32 2.30
N LYS A 311 -14.71 12.59 3.52
CA LYS A 311 -15.99 12.13 4.06
C LYS A 311 -16.77 13.30 4.65
N LYS A 312 -17.96 13.58 4.13
CA LYS A 312 -18.89 14.53 4.75
C LYS A 312 -19.71 13.82 5.81
N THR A 313 -19.77 14.40 7.01
CA THR A 313 -20.67 13.97 8.10
C THR A 313 -21.83 14.96 8.19
N ALA A 314 -22.75 14.74 9.13
CA ALA A 314 -23.83 15.70 9.39
C ALA A 314 -23.30 17.06 9.88
N ASN A 315 -22.10 17.08 10.48
CA ASN A 315 -21.57 18.24 11.18
C ASN A 315 -20.25 18.77 10.58
N ASN A 316 -19.47 17.94 9.91
CA ASN A 316 -18.08 18.24 9.53
C ASN A 316 -17.73 17.69 8.13
N THR A 317 -16.62 18.18 7.59
CA THR A 317 -15.94 17.57 6.44
C THR A 317 -14.64 16.95 6.90
N LEU A 318 -14.47 15.64 6.73
CA LEU A 318 -13.29 14.91 7.20
C LEU A 318 -12.36 14.60 6.02
N ILE A 319 -11.08 14.85 6.20
CA ILE A 319 -9.99 14.34 5.36
C ILE A 319 -9.31 13.24 6.17
N ILE A 320 -9.60 11.99 5.81
CA ILE A 320 -9.15 10.80 6.53
C ILE A 320 -7.89 10.26 5.84
N ASP A 321 -6.77 10.34 6.54
CA ASP A 321 -5.48 9.77 6.16
C ASP A 321 -4.83 9.03 7.34
N ALA A 322 -5.63 8.18 8.00
CA ALA A 322 -5.32 7.54 9.28
C ALA A 322 -4.81 6.10 9.16
N TYR A 323 -4.40 5.66 7.95
CA TYR A 323 -3.83 4.32 7.76
C TYR A 323 -2.36 4.25 8.19
N ASN A 324 -1.54 5.22 7.80
CA ASN A 324 -0.15 5.29 8.25
C ASN A 324 0.35 6.74 8.29
N ALA A 325 1.38 6.99 9.10
CA ALA A 325 2.03 8.27 9.16
C ALA A 325 3.55 8.12 9.33
N ASN A 326 4.26 8.97 8.62
CA ASN A 326 5.71 9.17 8.72
C ASN A 326 6.01 10.64 8.40
N PRO A 327 7.20 11.15 8.73
CA PRO A 327 7.49 12.58 8.62
C PRO A 327 7.22 13.17 7.24
N THR A 328 7.63 12.47 6.18
CA THR A 328 7.41 12.92 4.80
C THR A 328 5.92 13.01 4.45
N SER A 329 5.13 11.98 4.77
CA SER A 329 3.69 11.98 4.48
C SER A 329 2.91 12.94 5.37
N MET A 330 3.31 13.11 6.64
CA MET A 330 2.68 14.03 7.59
C MET A 330 2.83 15.47 7.11
N MET A 331 4.05 15.86 6.74
CA MET A 331 4.31 17.21 6.23
C MET A 331 3.53 17.48 4.95
N ALA A 332 3.51 16.55 3.99
CA ALA A 332 2.75 16.71 2.74
C ALA A 332 1.24 16.91 2.99
N ALA A 333 0.65 16.14 3.92
CA ALA A 333 -0.75 16.30 4.30
C ALA A 333 -1.02 17.65 4.97
N LEU A 334 -0.13 18.10 5.86
CA LEU A 334 -0.25 19.38 6.56
C LEU A 334 -0.07 20.59 5.63
N GLN A 335 0.89 20.55 4.70
CA GLN A 335 1.07 21.58 3.67
C GLN A 335 -0.15 21.68 2.77
N ASN A 336 -0.66 20.54 2.30
CA ASN A 336 -1.89 20.49 1.52
C ASN A 336 -3.07 21.12 2.29
N PHE A 337 -3.25 20.72 3.54
CA PHE A 337 -4.34 21.21 4.38
C PHE A 337 -4.21 22.70 4.72
N ARG A 338 -2.98 23.21 4.89
CA ARG A 338 -2.70 24.64 5.04
C ARG A 338 -3.15 25.43 3.81
N ASN A 339 -2.87 24.94 2.61
CA ASN A 339 -3.19 25.63 1.36
C ASN A 339 -4.67 25.55 0.96
N MET A 340 -5.40 24.55 1.46
CA MET A 340 -6.81 24.35 1.14
C MET A 340 -7.69 25.52 1.63
N THR A 341 -8.48 26.13 0.75
CA THR A 341 -9.39 27.24 1.12
C THR A 341 -10.68 26.70 1.73
N VAL A 342 -10.73 26.65 3.08
CA VAL A 342 -11.92 26.30 3.86
C VAL A 342 -12.03 27.17 5.10
N GLU A 343 -13.25 27.39 5.57
CA GLU A 343 -13.55 28.36 6.63
C GLU A 343 -12.91 28.01 7.98
N ARG A 344 -13.13 26.79 8.47
CA ARG A 344 -12.66 26.34 9.79
C ARG A 344 -11.85 25.07 9.68
N LYS A 345 -10.58 25.13 10.09
CA LYS A 345 -9.62 24.02 9.99
C LYS A 345 -9.32 23.46 11.36
N MET A 346 -9.44 22.14 11.46
CA MET A 346 -9.06 21.39 12.65
C MET A 346 -8.15 20.22 12.29
N LEU A 347 -7.21 19.92 13.17
CA LEU A 347 -6.26 18.82 13.04
C LEU A 347 -6.46 17.81 14.16
N ILE A 348 -6.42 16.53 13.80
CA ILE A 348 -6.28 15.41 14.72
C ILE A 348 -5.09 14.57 14.24
N LEU A 349 -3.95 14.72 14.89
CA LEU A 349 -2.71 14.04 14.51
C LEU A 349 -2.32 13.00 15.54
N GLY A 350 -1.91 11.84 15.07
CA GLY A 350 -1.45 10.73 15.89
C GLY A 350 0.02 10.45 15.65
N ASP A 351 0.70 9.92 16.66
CA ASP A 351 2.12 9.58 16.63
C ASP A 351 2.55 8.86 15.34
N MET A 352 3.74 9.22 14.86
CA MET A 352 4.49 8.54 13.80
C MET A 352 5.35 7.44 14.41
N ARG A 353 5.10 6.17 14.07
CA ARG A 353 5.82 5.02 14.66
C ARG A 353 6.99 4.59 13.79
N GLU A 354 7.85 3.71 14.34
CA GLU A 354 8.96 3.04 13.63
C GLU A 354 10.05 4.02 13.13
N LEU A 355 10.26 5.12 13.88
CA LEU A 355 11.29 6.13 13.58
C LEU A 355 12.58 5.95 14.40
N GLY A 356 12.59 5.07 15.40
CA GLY A 356 13.76 4.83 16.25
C GLY A 356 14.27 6.12 16.91
N ALA A 357 15.59 6.34 16.86
CA ALA A 357 16.25 7.49 17.47
C ALA A 357 15.79 8.85 16.89
N GLU A 358 15.32 8.88 15.63
CA GLU A 358 14.85 10.11 14.97
C GLU A 358 13.45 10.54 15.44
N SER A 359 12.74 9.69 16.18
CA SER A 359 11.34 9.90 16.55
C SER A 359 11.11 11.25 17.23
N ALA A 360 11.87 11.57 18.28
CA ALA A 360 11.69 12.82 19.03
C ALA A 360 11.90 14.07 18.15
N ALA A 361 12.98 14.08 17.37
CA ALA A 361 13.32 15.20 16.49
C ALA A 361 12.27 15.40 15.39
N GLU A 362 11.77 14.33 14.79
CA GLU A 362 10.77 14.43 13.72
C GLU A 362 9.38 14.82 14.24
N HIS A 363 8.96 14.39 15.45
CA HIS A 363 7.73 14.92 16.07
C HIS A 363 7.85 16.40 16.42
N HIS A 364 9.02 16.83 16.92
CA HIS A 364 9.27 18.24 17.25
C HIS A 364 9.12 19.14 16.02
N LYS A 365 9.70 18.74 14.87
CA LYS A 365 9.56 19.46 13.59
C LYS A 365 8.09 19.61 13.15
N ILE A 366 7.27 18.59 13.37
CA ILE A 366 5.83 18.69 13.08
C ILE A 366 5.18 19.74 14.00
N VAL A 367 5.49 19.72 15.30
CA VAL A 367 4.93 20.71 16.25
C VAL A 367 5.35 22.14 15.92
N GLU A 368 6.63 22.37 15.58
CA GLU A 368 7.12 23.68 15.13
C GLU A 368 6.33 24.18 13.91
N TYR A 369 6.15 23.32 12.91
CA TYR A 369 5.37 23.66 11.71
C TYR A 369 3.90 23.99 12.02
N LEU A 370 3.28 23.29 12.98
CA LEU A 370 1.90 23.57 13.40
C LEU A 370 1.77 24.97 14.01
N GLN A 371 2.78 25.42 14.77
CA GLN A 371 2.80 26.75 15.37
C GLN A 371 2.88 27.85 14.30
N GLU A 372 3.60 27.62 13.20
CA GLU A 372 3.67 28.53 12.06
C GLU A 372 2.36 28.64 11.26
N CYS A 373 1.50 27.61 11.32
CA CYS A 373 0.30 27.54 10.49
C CYS A 373 -0.95 28.17 11.12
N SER A 374 -0.94 28.45 12.43
CA SER A 374 -2.07 29.05 13.16
C SER A 374 -3.42 28.37 12.91
N PHE A 375 -3.47 27.04 12.94
CA PHE A 375 -4.72 26.28 12.86
C PHE A 375 -5.63 26.57 14.08
N GLU A 376 -6.95 26.64 13.87
CA GLU A 376 -7.93 27.01 14.91
C GLU A 376 -7.96 25.99 16.06
N LYS A 377 -7.92 24.69 15.73
CA LYS A 377 -7.93 23.60 16.71
C LYS A 377 -6.99 22.48 16.28
N VAL A 378 -6.10 22.08 17.18
CA VAL A 378 -5.13 20.99 16.95
C VAL A 378 -5.21 20.04 18.15
N LEU A 379 -5.44 18.76 17.88
CA LEU A 379 -5.45 17.69 18.87
C LEU A 379 -4.35 16.69 18.51
N LEU A 380 -3.48 16.38 19.46
CA LEU A 380 -2.36 15.46 19.27
C LEU A 380 -2.58 14.18 20.09
N VAL A 381 -2.33 13.01 19.51
CA VAL A 381 -2.63 11.72 20.11
C VAL A 381 -1.41 10.81 20.13
N GLY A 382 -1.00 10.41 21.32
CA GLY A 382 0.12 9.52 21.59
C GLY A 382 1.23 10.16 22.41
N GLU A 383 2.06 9.31 22.99
CA GLU A 383 3.12 9.68 23.93
C GLU A 383 4.27 10.44 23.25
N LEU A 384 4.52 10.18 21.96
CA LEU A 384 5.64 10.81 21.24
C LEU A 384 5.35 12.28 21.00
N PHE A 385 4.15 12.64 20.52
CA PHE A 385 3.73 14.05 20.46
C PHE A 385 3.64 14.68 21.86
N ALA A 386 3.16 13.97 22.88
CA ALA A 386 3.12 14.51 24.23
C ALA A 386 4.53 14.86 24.76
N SER A 387 5.52 14.02 24.45
CA SER A 387 6.92 14.20 24.89
C SER A 387 7.60 15.45 24.34
N THR A 388 7.06 16.06 23.26
CA THR A 388 7.61 17.30 22.69
C THR A 388 7.13 18.54 23.44
N ASN A 389 6.30 18.40 24.49
CA ASN A 389 5.65 19.49 25.23
C ASN A 389 4.97 20.54 24.32
N PRO A 390 4.06 20.12 23.41
CA PRO A 390 3.43 21.02 22.46
C PRO A 390 2.47 22.00 23.17
N PRO A 391 2.20 23.19 22.60
CA PRO A 391 1.19 24.12 23.12
C PRO A 391 -0.26 23.68 22.82
N TYR A 392 -0.47 22.43 22.42
CA TYR A 392 -1.75 21.88 21.98
C TYR A 392 -2.22 20.79 22.93
N PRO A 393 -3.54 20.54 23.04
CA PRO A 393 -4.06 19.39 23.77
C PRO A 393 -3.47 18.07 23.27
N THR A 394 -2.98 17.27 24.21
CA THR A 394 -2.42 15.93 23.97
C THR A 394 -3.25 14.86 24.68
N TYR A 395 -3.48 13.73 24.02
CA TYR A 395 -4.21 12.58 24.56
C TYR A 395 -3.29 11.36 24.51
N ALA A 396 -3.31 10.49 25.52
CA ALA A 396 -2.41 9.33 25.54
C ALA A 396 -2.77 8.31 24.45
N ASN A 397 -4.04 8.21 24.08
CA ASN A 397 -4.55 7.27 23.08
C ASN A 397 -5.86 7.77 22.45
N ALA A 398 -6.32 7.08 21.39
CA ALA A 398 -7.54 7.43 20.69
C ALA A 398 -8.79 7.35 21.58
N GLN A 399 -8.84 6.47 22.58
CA GLN A 399 -9.98 6.31 23.48
C GLN A 399 -10.18 7.52 24.39
N GLU A 400 -9.09 8.11 24.89
CA GLU A 400 -9.15 9.35 25.67
C GLU A 400 -9.65 10.52 24.83
N LEU A 401 -9.17 10.65 23.59
CA LEU A 401 -9.68 11.64 22.65
C LEU A 401 -11.18 11.43 22.37
N ILE A 402 -11.61 10.18 22.16
CA ILE A 402 -13.03 9.85 21.93
C ILE A 402 -13.90 10.31 23.12
N LYS A 403 -13.45 10.11 24.36
CA LYS A 403 -14.18 10.54 25.56
C LYS A 403 -14.38 12.06 25.59
N ASP A 404 -13.37 12.82 25.18
CA ASP A 404 -13.44 14.28 25.11
C ASP A 404 -14.39 14.74 23.99
N LEU A 405 -14.26 14.16 22.80
CA LEU A 405 -15.14 14.44 21.65
C LEU A 405 -16.60 14.07 21.91
N GLN A 406 -16.87 13.07 22.76
CA GLN A 406 -18.24 12.74 23.19
C GLN A 406 -18.84 13.83 24.08
N THR A 407 -18.01 14.57 24.82
CA THR A 407 -18.44 15.67 25.68
C THR A 407 -18.67 16.94 24.87
N GLU A 408 -17.75 17.27 23.96
CA GLU A 408 -17.83 18.43 23.09
C GLU A 408 -17.52 18.06 21.63
N LYS A 409 -18.58 17.89 20.83
CA LYS A 409 -18.43 17.54 19.41
C LYS A 409 -18.06 18.78 18.59
N PRO A 410 -16.97 18.74 17.80
CA PRO A 410 -16.69 19.81 16.86
C PRO A 410 -17.80 19.88 15.79
N GLN A 411 -18.15 21.09 15.37
CA GLN A 411 -19.16 21.34 14.34
C GLN A 411 -18.69 22.42 13.37
N GLY A 412 -18.98 22.24 12.08
CA GLY A 412 -18.63 23.17 11.01
C GLY A 412 -17.15 23.17 10.65
N TYR A 413 -16.38 22.16 11.05
CA TYR A 413 -14.96 22.06 10.73
C TYR A 413 -14.71 21.24 9.47
N THR A 414 -13.67 21.61 8.75
CA THR A 414 -12.90 20.66 7.94
C THR A 414 -11.80 20.09 8.84
N ILE A 415 -11.75 18.76 8.99
CA ILE A 415 -10.90 18.06 9.94
C ILE A 415 -9.94 17.14 9.19
N LEU A 416 -8.62 17.36 9.29
CA LEU A 416 -7.62 16.39 8.84
C LEU A 416 -7.30 15.41 9.98
N ILE A 417 -7.44 14.12 9.71
CA ILE A 417 -7.15 13.03 10.64
C ILE A 417 -6.00 12.21 10.08
N LYS A 418 -4.85 12.20 10.76
CA LYS A 418 -3.66 11.50 10.27
C LYS A 418 -2.82 10.92 11.41
N GLY A 419 -2.40 9.67 11.30
CA GLY A 419 -1.55 9.01 12.29
C GLY A 419 -1.18 7.60 11.85
N SER A 420 -0.24 6.98 12.57
CA SER A 420 0.11 5.57 12.33
C SER A 420 -1.07 4.65 12.65
N ASN A 421 -1.23 3.54 11.92
CA ASN A 421 -2.34 2.59 12.17
C ASN A 421 -2.45 2.15 13.64
N GLY A 422 -1.30 1.97 14.29
CA GLY A 422 -1.22 1.55 15.69
C GLY A 422 -1.84 2.53 16.69
N ILE A 423 -2.05 3.80 16.31
CA ILE A 423 -2.75 4.81 17.12
C ILE A 423 -4.27 4.67 17.01
N LYS A 424 -4.75 3.98 15.97
CA LYS A 424 -6.17 3.68 15.73
C LYS A 424 -7.04 4.93 15.58
N LEU A 425 -6.52 6.04 15.04
CA LEU A 425 -7.30 7.26 14.82
C LEU A 425 -8.49 7.07 13.87
N SER A 426 -8.52 6.00 13.07
CA SER A 426 -9.70 5.65 12.28
C SER A 426 -10.96 5.43 13.12
N THR A 427 -10.85 5.05 14.40
CA THR A 427 -12.00 4.89 15.30
C THR A 427 -12.61 6.21 15.75
N VAL A 428 -11.86 7.31 15.66
CA VAL A 428 -12.31 8.66 16.05
C VAL A 428 -13.35 9.20 15.06
N VAL A 429 -13.32 8.73 13.81
CA VAL A 429 -14.18 9.18 12.70
C VAL A 429 -15.68 9.10 13.02
N GLU A 430 -16.11 8.15 13.85
CA GLU A 430 -17.53 7.97 14.22
C GLU A 430 -18.04 9.04 15.20
N PHE A 431 -17.14 9.81 15.81
CA PHE A 431 -17.45 10.82 16.82
C PHE A 431 -17.37 12.26 16.28
N LEU A 432 -17.12 12.42 14.98
CA LEU A 432 -17.01 13.69 14.23
C LEU A 432 -18.09 13.75 13.15
#